data_AF-A0A7W0LTQ4-F1
#
_entry.id   AF-A0A7W0LTQ4-F1
#
_cell.length_a   1.000
_cell.length_b   1.000
_cell.length_c   1.000
_cell.angle_alpha   90.00
_cell.angle_beta   90.00
_cell.angle_gamma   90.00
#
_symmetry.space_group_name_H-M   'P 1'
#
loop_
_entity.id
_entity.type
_entity.pdbx_description
1 polymer ?
#
loop_
_entity_poly.entity_id
_entity_poly.type
_entity_poly.pdbx_seq_one_letter_code
_entity_poly.pdbx_strand_id
1 'polypeptide(L)' 'FMADEDDSGFSGLIRKALEDGTLVLERERRYQHRLSVTGEPLHYLAMVAGKRRDIGG' A
#
# COMPACT_ATOMS: atom_id res chain seq x y z
N PHE A 1 -7.19 -1.06 -3.18
CA PHE A 1 -6.33 -0.77 -2.02
C PHE A 1 -5.45 0.45 -2.23
N MET A 2 -4.60 0.50 -3.25
CA MET A 2 -3.75 1.70 -3.52
C MET A 2 -4.05 2.38 -4.87
N ALA A 3 -5.00 1.88 -5.66
CA ALA A 3 -5.45 2.54 -6.89
C ALA A 3 -6.11 3.88 -6.56
N ASP A 4 -5.98 4.89 -7.41
CA ASP A 4 -6.43 6.26 -7.15
C ASP A 4 -7.92 6.35 -6.81
N GLU A 5 -8.74 5.38 -7.21
CA GLU A 5 -10.17 5.30 -6.85
C GLU A 5 -10.44 4.69 -5.45
N ASP A 6 -9.40 4.30 -4.70
CA ASP A 6 -9.53 3.79 -3.33
C ASP A 6 -9.43 4.92 -2.31
N ASP A 7 -10.58 5.30 -1.78
CA ASP A 7 -10.76 6.40 -0.82
C ASP A 7 -10.67 5.96 0.65
N SER A 8 -10.16 4.75 0.94
CA SER A 8 -10.02 4.32 2.32
C SER A 8 -9.08 5.25 3.11
N GLY A 9 -9.40 5.52 4.37
CA GLY A 9 -8.55 6.38 5.22
C GLY A 9 -7.10 5.88 5.34
N PHE A 10 -6.88 4.57 5.16
CA PHE A 10 -5.55 3.99 5.17
C PHE A 10 -4.78 4.23 3.86
N SER A 11 -5.40 4.07 2.69
CA SER A 11 -4.73 4.31 1.41
C SER A 11 -4.30 5.77 1.28
N GLY A 12 -5.17 6.71 1.69
CA GLY A 12 -4.87 8.13 1.76
C GLY A 12 -3.71 8.44 2.72
N LEU A 13 -3.68 7.80 3.90
CA LEU A 13 -2.58 7.97 4.86
C LEU A 13 -1.23 7.52 4.26
N ILE A 14 -1.20 6.35 3.62
CA ILE A 14 0.04 5.83 3.01
C ILE A 14 0.47 6.71 1.83
N ARG A 15 -0.45 7.15 0.97
CA ARG A 15 -0.14 8.08 -0.14
C ARG A 15 0.47 9.37 0.37
N LYS A 16 -0.19 10.03 1.32
CA LYS A 16 0.31 11.27 1.91
C LYS A 16 1.70 11.08 2.53
N ALA A 17 1.91 9.98 3.26
CA ALA A 17 3.20 9.67 3.86
C ALA A 17 4.31 9.41 2.82
N LEU A 18 3.97 8.88 1.64
CA LEU A 18 4.91 8.73 0.52
C LEU A 18 5.19 10.08 -0.15
N GLU A 19 4.15 10.87 -0.40
CA GLU A 19 4.22 12.19 -1.03
C GLU A 19 5.03 13.19 -0.20
N ASP A 20 4.83 13.22 1.12
CA ASP A 20 5.56 14.10 2.02
C ASP A 20 6.96 13.56 2.38
N GLY A 21 7.27 12.32 1.99
CA GLY A 21 8.56 11.65 2.24
C GLY A 21 8.72 11.07 3.66
N THR A 22 7.65 10.98 4.44
CA THR A 22 7.63 10.29 5.74
C THR A 22 7.90 8.79 5.56
N LEU A 23 7.42 8.22 4.47
CA LEU A 23 7.81 6.92 3.95
C LEU A 23 8.56 7.11 2.63
N VAL A 24 9.64 6.37 2.45
CA VAL A 24 10.36 6.30 1.18
C VAL A 24 10.22 4.88 0.65
N LEU A 25 9.54 4.73 -0.48
CA LEU A 25 9.32 3.43 -1.11
C LEU A 25 10.64 2.88 -1.67
N GLU A 26 11.02 1.69 -1.23
CA GLU A 26 12.21 0.98 -1.71
C GLU A 26 11.83 -0.09 -2.73
N ARG A 27 10.69 -0.76 -2.52
CA ARG A 27 10.19 -1.77 -3.45
C ARG A 27 8.68 -1.92 -3.37
N GLU A 28 8.07 -2.16 -4.52
CA GLU A 28 6.66 -2.53 -4.63
C GLU A 28 6.53 -3.81 -5.47
N ARG A 29 5.58 -4.68 -5.09
CA ARG A 29 5.25 -5.87 -5.87
C ARG A 29 3.77 -6.20 -5.78
N ARG A 30 3.13 -6.31 -6.93
CA ARG A 30 1.84 -6.99 -7.07
C ARG A 30 2.05 -8.50 -7.17
N TYR A 31 1.33 -9.26 -6.37
CA TYR A 31 1.43 -10.72 -6.36
C TYR A 31 0.11 -11.38 -5.98
N GLN A 32 -0.07 -12.64 -6.35
CA GLN A 32 -1.18 -13.45 -5.87
C GLN A 32 -0.79 -14.02 -4.50
N HIS A 33 -1.51 -13.64 -3.45
CA HIS A 33 -1.27 -14.18 -2.11
C HIS A 33 -2.11 -15.44 -1.87
N ARG A 34 -3.36 -15.42 -2.30
CA ARG A 34 -4.31 -16.52 -2.14
C ARG A 34 -5.37 -16.54 -3.23
N LEU A 35 -6.12 -17.63 -3.29
CA LEU A 35 -7.36 -17.71 -4.04
C LEU A 35 -8.54 -17.22 -3.18
N SER A 36 -9.61 -16.77 -3.84
CA SER A 36 -10.90 -16.50 -3.22
C SER A 36 -11.61 -17.80 -2.85
N VAL A 37 -12.77 -17.70 -2.18
CA VAL A 37 -13.61 -18.87 -1.88
C VAL A 37 -14.14 -19.59 -3.12
N THR A 38 -14.14 -18.93 -4.28
CA THR A 38 -14.54 -19.50 -5.58
C THR A 38 -13.35 -19.98 -6.40
N GLY A 39 -12.13 -19.93 -5.87
CA GLY A 39 -10.92 -20.36 -6.57
C GLY A 39 -10.27 -19.30 -7.47
N GLU A 40 -10.79 -18.07 -7.47
CA GLU A 40 -10.26 -16.98 -8.30
C GLU A 40 -9.04 -16.31 -7.65
N PRO A 41 -7.98 -15.94 -8.39
CA PRO A 41 -6.82 -15.25 -7.84
C PRO A 41 -7.17 -13.92 -7.14
N LEU A 42 -6.71 -13.75 -5.90
CA LEU A 42 -6.72 -12.47 -5.21
C LEU A 42 -5.32 -11.84 -5.23
N HIS A 43 -5.23 -10.67 -5.85
CA HIS A 43 -3.98 -9.92 -5.97
C HIS A 43 -3.82 -8.92 -4.82
N TYR A 44 -2.62 -8.93 -4.24
CA TYR A 44 -2.20 -8.06 -3.16
C TYR A 44 -1.06 -7.16 -3.64
N LEU A 45 -0.88 -6.04 -2.93
CA LEU A 45 0.26 -5.16 -3.09
C LEU A 45 1.16 -5.27 -1.86
N ALA A 46 2.40 -5.70 -2.05
CA ALA A 46 3.43 -5.62 -1.03
C ALA A 46 4.30 -4.38 -1.29
N MET A 47 4.52 -3.59 -0.24
CA MET A 47 5.38 -2.41 -0.26
C MET A 47 6.43 -2.55 0.82
N VAL A 48 7.69 -2.29 0.47
CA VAL A 48 8.80 -2.14 1.40
C VAL A 48 9.17 -0.66 1.38
N ALA A 49 9.04 0.01 2.52
CA ALA A 49 9.33 1.42 2.64
C ALA A 49 10.13 1.71 3.92
N GLY A 50 11.12 2.58 3.79
CA GLY A 50 11.86 3.12 4.92
C GLY A 50 11.07 4.26 5.56
N LYS A 51 10.76 4.16 6.85
CA LYS A 51 10.17 5.26 7.63
C LYS A 51 11.26 6.28 7.97
N ARG A 52 11.04 7.55 7.63
CA ARG A 52 11.97 8.67 7.85
C ARG A 52 11.51 9.62 8.95
N ARG A 53 10.20 9.66 9.22
CA ARG A 53 9.55 10.45 10.28
C ARG A 53 8.33 9.71 10.81
N ASP A 54 7.73 10.22 11.87
CA ASP A 54 6.48 9.67 12.40
C ASP A 54 5.28 9.95 11.49
N ILE A 55 4.41 8.94 11.36
CA ILE A 55 3.18 9.04 10.58
C ILE A 55 2.11 9.63 11.50
N GLY A 56 1.53 10.76 11.11
CA GLY A 56 0.46 11.42 11.87
C GLY A 56 0.91 12.46 12.89
N GLY A 57 2.14 12.97 12.77
CA GLY A 57 2.60 14.18 13.47
C GLY A 57 2.01 15.46 12.87
#